data_AF-A0AB37HGL9-F1
#
_entry.id   AF-A0AB37HGL9-F1
#
_cell.length_a   1.000
_cell.length_b   1.000
_cell.length_c   1.000
_cell.angle_alpha   90.00
_cell.angle_beta   90.00
_cell.angle_gamma   90.00
#
_symmetry.space_group_name_H-M   'P 1'
#
loop_
_entity.id
_entity.type
_entity.pdbx_description
1 polymer ?
#
loop_
_entity_poly.entity_id
_entity_poly.type
_entity_poly.pdbx_seq_one_letter_code
_entity_poly.pdbx_strand_id
1 'polypeptide(L)'
;METYTTDQAAQKALEWCEVNKGWKRICDIEDSDSLYKTWDELPKKIKNYWIKAYGEYSAESAWKEFGESYCKFPKGFITGKGEFYENVLDVPLYHNLMMVFKVG
;
A
#
# COMPACT_ATOMS: atom_id res chain seq x y z
N MET A 1 24.10 -13.41 6.11
CA MET A 1 23.11 -12.55 5.44
C MET A 1 21.89 -13.42 5.19
N GLU A 2 20.74 -13.05 5.76
CA GLU A 2 19.51 -13.82 5.64
C GLU A 2 18.76 -13.30 4.40
N THR A 3 18.45 -14.16 3.44
CA THR A 3 17.80 -13.79 2.19
C THR A 3 16.71 -14.79 1.88
N TYR A 4 15.57 -14.29 1.43
CA TYR A 4 14.40 -15.08 1.06
C TYR A 4 14.00 -14.76 -0.36
N THR A 5 13.35 -15.68 -1.07
CA THR A 5 12.80 -15.41 -2.41
C THR A 5 11.48 -14.62 -2.31
N THR A 6 11.05 -14.04 -3.43
CA THR A 6 9.73 -13.42 -3.55
C THR A 6 8.60 -14.42 -3.29
N ASP A 7 8.77 -15.66 -3.75
CA ASP A 7 7.78 -16.73 -3.57
C ASP A 7 7.64 -17.13 -2.10
N GLN A 8 8.74 -17.16 -1.36
CA GLN A 8 8.71 -17.41 0.09
C GLN A 8 7.95 -16.30 0.81
N ALA A 9 8.17 -15.03 0.47
CA ALA A 9 7.43 -13.91 1.05
C ALA A 9 5.94 -13.97 0.68
N ALA A 10 5.61 -14.28 -0.57
CA ALA A 10 4.23 -14.39 -1.04
C ALA A 10 3.47 -15.55 -0.34
N GLN A 11 4.13 -16.69 -0.14
CA GLN A 11 3.57 -17.84 0.55
C GLN A 11 3.39 -17.54 2.04
N LYS A 12 4.39 -16.97 2.70
CA LYS A 12 4.31 -16.60 4.12
C LYS A 12 3.25 -15.55 4.39
N ALA A 13 3.06 -14.60 3.47
CA ALA A 13 1.98 -13.64 3.57
C ALA A 13 0.59 -14.28 3.46
N LEU A 14 0.44 -15.29 2.60
CA LEU A 14 -0.82 -16.03 2.48
C LEU A 14 -1.15 -16.76 3.78
N GLU A 15 -0.18 -17.53 4.30
CA GLU A 15 -0.30 -18.23 5.59
C GLU A 15 -0.63 -17.26 6.73
N TRP A 16 0.01 -16.09 6.75
CA TRP A 16 -0.25 -15.06 7.76
C TRP A 16 -1.66 -14.48 7.66
N CYS A 17 -2.15 -14.19 6.44
CA CYS A 17 -3.51 -13.68 6.20
C CYS A 17 -4.59 -14.71 6.55
N GLU A 18 -4.32 -16.01 6.38
CA GLU A 18 -5.24 -17.08 6.80
C GLU A 18 -5.51 -17.06 8.31
N VAL A 19 -4.49 -16.74 9.11
CA VAL A 19 -4.60 -16.61 10.58
C VAL A 19 -5.17 -15.23 10.97
N ASN A 20 -4.77 -14.17 10.27
CA ASN A 20 -5.16 -12.79 10.55
C ASN A 20 -6.33 -12.35 9.67
N LYS A 21 -7.54 -12.76 10.05
CA LYS A 21 -8.77 -12.47 9.29
C LYS A 21 -8.96 -10.97 9.04
N GLY A 22 -9.49 -10.65 7.87
CA GLY A 22 -9.66 -9.28 7.39
C GLY A 22 -8.43 -8.70 6.67
N TRP A 23 -7.27 -9.36 6.76
CA TRP A 23 -6.10 -9.00 5.96
C TRP A 23 -6.02 -9.79 4.67
N LYS A 24 -5.55 -9.15 3.59
CA LYS A 24 -5.29 -9.76 2.29
C LYS A 24 -3.96 -9.28 1.72
N ARG A 25 -3.29 -10.12 0.93
CA ARG A 25 -2.14 -9.69 0.12
C ARG A 25 -2.62 -8.72 -0.96
N ILE A 26 -1.75 -7.80 -1.38
CA ILE A 26 -2.07 -6.86 -2.46
C ILE A 26 -2.51 -7.59 -3.74
N CYS A 27 -1.90 -8.73 -4.06
CA CYS A 27 -2.22 -9.55 -5.23
C CYS A 27 -3.55 -10.30 -5.13
N ASP A 28 -4.16 -10.39 -3.95
CA ASP A 28 -5.47 -11.03 -3.75
C ASP A 28 -6.62 -10.01 -3.69
N ILE A 29 -6.34 -8.73 -3.96
CA ILE A 29 -7.32 -7.65 -3.99
C ILE A 29 -7.61 -7.33 -5.46
N GLU A 30 -8.82 -7.63 -5.90
CA GLU A 30 -9.25 -7.52 -7.31
C GLU A 30 -9.20 -6.07 -7.83
N ASP A 31 -9.71 -5.13 -7.03
CA ASP A 31 -9.62 -3.69 -7.29
C ASP A 31 -8.63 -3.05 -6.31
N SER A 32 -7.34 -3.09 -6.66
CA SER A 32 -6.28 -2.46 -5.84
C SER A 32 -6.37 -0.94 -5.81
N ASP A 33 -7.00 -0.31 -6.80
CA ASP A 33 -7.14 1.14 -6.88
C ASP A 33 -8.10 1.64 -5.79
N SER A 34 -9.14 0.84 -5.47
CA SER A 34 -10.05 1.12 -4.36
C SER A 34 -9.36 1.30 -3.00
N LEU A 35 -8.14 0.77 -2.84
CA LEU A 35 -7.34 0.91 -1.62
C LEU A 35 -6.88 2.34 -1.37
N TYR A 36 -6.91 3.20 -2.39
CA TYR A 36 -6.41 4.56 -2.32
C TYR A 36 -7.52 5.59 -2.47
N LYS A 37 -7.33 6.75 -1.85
CA LYS A 37 -8.23 7.89 -1.98
C LYS A 37 -8.24 8.39 -3.41
N THR A 38 -9.44 8.56 -3.93
CA THR A 38 -9.69 9.32 -5.15
C THR A 38 -9.45 10.81 -4.89
N TRP A 39 -9.38 11.60 -5.97
CA TRP A 39 -9.32 13.05 -5.86
C TRP A 39 -10.42 13.59 -4.95
N ASP A 40 -11.67 13.14 -5.13
CA ASP A 40 -12.80 13.62 -4.36
C ASP A 40 -12.69 13.38 -2.85
N GLU A 41 -12.04 12.28 -2.46
CA GLU A 41 -11.81 11.91 -1.06
C GLU A 41 -10.61 12.63 -0.41
N LEU A 42 -9.82 13.38 -1.20
CA LEU A 42 -8.69 14.13 -0.66
C LEU A 42 -9.14 15.28 0.25
N PRO A 43 -8.39 15.56 1.34
CA PRO A 43 -8.61 16.75 2.15
C PRO A 43 -8.50 18.03 1.30
N LYS A 44 -9.36 19.02 1.58
CA LYS A 44 -9.36 20.32 0.87
C LYS A 44 -7.98 20.99 0.84
N LYS A 45 -7.19 20.85 1.91
CA LYS A 45 -5.82 21.39 1.98
C LYS A 45 -4.91 20.82 0.88
N ILE A 46 -5.00 19.51 0.61
CA ILE A 46 -4.22 18.85 -0.43
C ILE A 46 -4.72 19.28 -1.80
N LYS A 47 -6.04 19.28 -2.03
CA LYS A 47 -6.63 19.78 -3.29
C LYS A 47 -6.17 21.20 -3.60
N ASN A 48 -6.21 22.10 -2.62
CA ASN A 48 -5.81 23.50 -2.77
C ASN A 48 -4.34 23.67 -3.16
N TYR A 49 -3.44 22.79 -2.69
CA TYR A 49 -2.04 22.82 -3.09
C TYR A 49 -1.90 22.59 -4.60
N TRP A 50 -2.56 21.55 -5.11
CA TRP A 50 -2.55 21.22 -6.54
C TRP A 50 -3.26 22.26 -7.39
N ILE A 51 -4.42 22.77 -6.94
CA ILE A 51 -5.16 23.85 -7.62
C ILE A 51 -4.30 25.11 -7.72
N LYS A 52 -3.55 25.46 -6.67
CA LYS A 52 -2.65 26.62 -6.71
C LYS A 52 -1.49 26.44 -7.70
N ALA A 53 -0.98 25.22 -7.84
CA ALA A 53 0.18 24.93 -8.68
C ALA A 53 -0.17 24.71 -10.16
N TYR A 54 -1.32 24.08 -10.45
CA TYR A 54 -1.68 23.62 -11.80
C TYR A 54 -3.00 24.20 -12.32
N GLY A 55 -3.74 24.97 -11.49
CA GLY A 55 -5.05 25.52 -11.85
C GLY A 55 -6.19 24.53 -11.64
N GLU A 56 -7.42 25.06 -11.49
CA GLU A 56 -8.62 24.30 -11.13
C GLU A 56 -8.92 23.12 -12.07
N TYR A 57 -8.72 23.31 -13.37
CA TYR A 57 -9.05 22.31 -14.38
C TYR A 57 -7.94 21.26 -14.62
N SER A 58 -6.72 21.48 -14.14
CA SER A 58 -5.58 20.57 -14.34
C SER A 58 -5.00 20.01 -13.05
N ALA A 59 -5.51 20.44 -11.88
CA ALA A 59 -5.04 19.98 -10.58
C ALA A 59 -5.24 18.48 -10.36
N GLU A 60 -6.40 17.94 -10.77
CA GLU A 60 -6.69 16.52 -10.59
C GLU A 60 -5.80 15.65 -11.46
N SER A 61 -5.63 15.99 -12.74
CA SER A 61 -4.75 15.24 -13.64
C SER A 61 -3.29 15.33 -13.19
N ALA A 62 -2.84 16.51 -12.74
CA ALA A 62 -1.50 16.67 -12.17
C ALA A 62 -1.31 15.84 -10.89
N TRP A 63 -2.31 15.78 -10.02
CA TRP A 63 -2.25 14.93 -8.82
C TRP A 63 -2.24 13.43 -9.18
N LYS A 64 -3.02 13.00 -10.17
CA LYS A 64 -3.01 11.60 -10.64
C LYS A 64 -1.67 11.19 -11.23
N GLU A 65 -1.00 12.10 -11.93
CA GLU A 65 0.29 11.85 -12.59
C GLU A 65 1.49 11.95 -11.62
N PHE A 66 1.50 12.97 -10.76
CA PHE A 66 2.67 13.34 -9.96
C PHE A 66 2.47 13.21 -8.46
N GLY A 67 1.25 12.97 -8.00
CA GLY A 67 0.91 12.87 -6.59
C GLY A 67 1.15 11.48 -6.04
N GLU A 68 1.34 11.42 -4.72
CA GLU A 68 1.28 10.16 -3.99
C GLU A 68 -0.18 9.84 -3.62
N SER A 69 -0.59 8.61 -3.93
CA SER A 69 -1.91 8.10 -3.60
C SER A 69 -1.99 7.75 -2.10
N TYR A 70 -2.98 8.33 -1.42
CA TYR A 70 -3.20 8.11 0.01
C TYR A 70 -3.97 6.82 0.24
N CYS A 71 -3.34 5.82 0.86
CA CYS A 71 -4.04 4.59 1.18
C CYS A 71 -5.13 4.84 2.25
N LYS A 72 -6.30 4.24 2.05
CA LYS A 72 -7.45 4.29 2.96
C LYS A 72 -7.36 3.27 4.09
N PHE A 73 -6.68 2.16 3.84
CA PHE A 73 -6.68 0.99 4.70
C PHE A 73 -5.35 0.86 5.45
N PRO A 74 -5.36 0.30 6.67
CA PRO A 74 -4.14 -0.16 7.30
C PRO A 74 -3.41 -1.13 6.37
N LYS A 75 -2.10 -0.93 6.24
CA LYS A 75 -1.22 -1.78 5.43
C LYS A 75 0.01 -2.19 6.24
N GLY A 76 0.65 -3.26 5.81
CA GLY A 76 1.93 -3.70 6.36
C GLY A 76 2.64 -4.64 5.40
N PHE A 77 3.69 -5.27 5.90
CA PHE A 77 4.64 -6.04 5.10
C PHE A 77 4.95 -7.36 5.80
N ILE A 78 4.80 -8.46 5.07
CA ILE A 78 5.21 -9.79 5.52
C ILE A 78 6.50 -10.16 4.80
N THR A 79 7.53 -10.51 5.56
CA THR A 79 8.81 -10.94 4.98
C THR A 79 8.79 -12.43 4.61
N GLY A 80 9.79 -12.90 3.86
CA GLY A 80 10.00 -14.33 3.61
C GLY A 80 10.23 -15.20 4.86
N LYS A 81 10.50 -14.57 6.01
CA LYS A 81 10.55 -15.23 7.32
C LYS A 81 9.16 -15.43 7.95
N GLY A 82 8.14 -14.70 7.46
CA GLY A 82 6.77 -14.70 7.99
C GLY A 82 6.50 -13.68 9.09
N GLU A 83 7.42 -12.75 9.31
CA GLU A 83 7.26 -11.65 10.27
C GLU A 83 6.49 -10.48 9.64
N PHE A 84 5.58 -9.87 10.42
CA PHE A 84 4.83 -8.68 10.05
C PHE A 84 5.52 -7.41 10.55
N TYR A 85 5.56 -6.43 9.66
CA TYR A 85 6.06 -5.08 9.92
C TYR A 85 5.04 -4.06 9.46
N GLU A 86 4.75 -3.06 10.29
CA GLU A 86 3.84 -1.96 9.92
C GLU A 86 4.51 -0.97 8.98
N ASN A 87 5.80 -0.70 9.19
CA ASN A 87 6.60 0.19 8.37
C ASN A 87 7.62 -0.60 7.53
N VAL A 88 7.75 -0.24 6.25
CA VAL A 88 8.73 -0.86 5.34
C VAL A 88 10.17 -0.61 5.80
N LEU A 89 10.43 0.50 6.49
CA LEU A 89 11.76 0.84 6.98
C LEU A 89 12.22 -0.06 8.15
N ASP A 90 11.29 -0.74 8.81
CA ASP A 90 11.58 -1.68 9.88
C ASP A 90 11.89 -3.09 9.35
N VAL A 91 11.65 -3.33 8.04
CA VAL A 91 11.95 -4.61 7.41
C VAL A 91 13.47 -4.78 7.29
N PRO A 92 14.04 -5.92 7.73
CA PRO A 92 15.47 -6.17 7.58
C PRO A 92 15.94 -6.01 6.14
N LEU A 93 17.09 -5.36 5.97
CA LEU A 93 17.68 -5.14 4.66
C LEU A 93 17.81 -6.47 3.90
N TYR A 94 17.53 -6.42 2.60
CA TYR A 94 17.61 -7.55 1.66
C TYR A 94 16.58 -8.67 1.86
N HIS A 95 15.63 -8.52 2.79
CA HIS A 95 14.48 -9.40 2.84
C HIS A 95 13.52 -9.04 1.70
N ASN A 96 13.12 -10.07 0.94
CA ASN A 96 11.92 -9.96 0.12
C ASN A 96 10.69 -9.91 1.03
N LEU A 97 9.69 -9.14 0.59
CA LEU A 97 8.50 -8.84 1.34
C LEU A 97 7.26 -8.84 0.44
N MET A 98 6.09 -9.02 1.06
CA MET A 98 4.79 -8.94 0.43
C MET A 98 3.93 -7.95 1.20
N MET A 99 3.31 -7.01 0.49
CA MET A 99 2.41 -6.03 1.09
C MET A 99 1.04 -6.65 1.36
N VAL A 100 0.49 -6.37 2.54
CA VAL A 100 -0.84 -6.80 2.95
C VAL A 100 -1.68 -5.60 3.40
N PHE A 101 -2.99 -5.66 3.20
CA PHE A 101 -3.95 -4.62 3.57
C PHE A 101 -5.08 -5.20 4.40
N LYS A 102 -5.58 -4.43 5.38
CA LYS A 102 -6.76 -4.78 6.18
C LYS A 102 -8.03 -4.26 5.50
N VAL A 103 -8.74 -5.14 4.81
CA VAL A 103 -9.88 -4.80 3.92
C VAL A 103 -11.18 -5.55 4.26
N GLY A 104 -11.20 -6.37 5.32
CA GLY A 104 -12.38 -7.08 5.81
C GLY A 104 -12.84 -6.67 7.19
#